data_AF-A0A821P2I9-F1
#
_entry.id   AF-A0A821P2I9-F1
#
_cell.length_a   1.000
_cell.length_b   1.000
_cell.length_c   1.000
_cell.angle_alpha   90.00
_cell.angle_beta   90.00
_cell.angle_gamma   90.00
#
_symmetry.space_group_name_H-M   'P 1'
#
loop_
_entity.id
_entity.type
_entity.pdbx_description
1 polymer ?
#
loop_
_entity_poly.entity_id
_entity_poly.type
_entity_poly.pdbx_seq_one_letter_code
_entity_poly.pdbx_strand_id
1 'polypeptide(L)'
;SGITIEFHNGLGFPIQLVVTQNHVAPRQIATIPTGRHFSYYCPQGFAGNFKHGWAGKSITLFEISVRTHDANTYYDLSVIDGFNVPMKVYAPDG
;
A
#
# COMPACT_ATOMS: atom_id res chain seq x y z
N SER A 1 -4.17 -1.55 -18.79
CA SER A 1 -3.15 -2.31 -18.04
C SER A 1 -3.00 -1.71 -16.66
N GLY A 2 -2.71 -2.54 -15.68
CA GLY A 2 -2.58 -2.17 -14.28
C GLY A 2 -2.52 -3.42 -13.42
N ILE A 3 -2.45 -3.25 -12.11
CA ILE A 3 -2.45 -4.34 -11.15
C ILE A 3 -3.52 -4.12 -10.10
N THR A 4 -4.04 -5.20 -9.54
CA THR A 4 -4.88 -5.14 -8.34
C THR A 4 -4.03 -5.55 -7.15
N ILE A 5 -4.10 -4.76 -6.08
CA ILE A 5 -3.44 -5.05 -4.81
C ILE A 5 -4.52 -5.51 -3.83
N GLU A 6 -4.31 -6.69 -3.25
CA GLU A 6 -5.16 -7.25 -2.20
C GLU A 6 -4.55 -6.98 -0.83
N PHE A 7 -5.20 -6.16 -0.01
CA PHE A 7 -4.78 -5.88 1.35
C PHE A 7 -5.50 -6.80 2.33
N HIS A 8 -4.76 -7.63 3.06
CA HIS A 8 -5.32 -8.53 4.07
C HIS A 8 -4.96 -8.05 5.48
N ASN A 9 -5.95 -7.81 6.33
CA ASN A 9 -5.72 -7.44 7.73
C ASN A 9 -5.76 -8.67 8.65
N GLY A 10 -4.58 -9.17 9.03
CA GLY A 10 -4.41 -10.23 10.03
C GLY A 10 -4.23 -9.73 11.48
N LEU A 11 -4.27 -8.41 11.72
CA LEU A 11 -4.02 -7.84 13.04
C LEU A 11 -5.28 -7.85 13.91
N GLY A 12 -5.08 -7.82 15.24
CA GLY A 12 -6.15 -7.75 16.23
C GLY A 12 -6.91 -6.42 16.31
N PHE A 13 -6.67 -5.49 15.37
CA PHE A 13 -7.35 -4.20 15.29
C PHE A 13 -7.60 -3.77 13.83
N PRO A 14 -8.56 -2.86 13.57
CA PRO A 14 -8.83 -2.37 12.22
C PRO A 14 -7.67 -1.54 11.63
N ILE A 15 -7.38 -1.75 10.34
CA ILE A 15 -6.43 -0.92 9.59
C ILE A 15 -7.15 0.21 8.88
N GLN A 16 -6.84 1.45 9.25
CA GLN A 16 -7.14 2.62 8.44
C GLN A 16 -6.15 2.67 7.25
N LEU A 17 -6.58 2.25 6.06
CA LEU A 17 -5.73 2.19 4.87
C LEU A 17 -5.73 3.55 4.15
N VAL A 18 -4.57 4.20 4.14
CA VAL A 18 -4.33 5.48 3.49
C VAL A 18 -3.42 5.27 2.28
N VAL A 19 -3.77 5.90 1.15
CA VAL A 19 -2.93 5.98 -0.04
C VAL A 19 -2.35 7.38 -0.16
N THR A 20 -1.07 7.48 -0.49
CA THR A 20 -0.39 8.72 -0.90
C THR A 20 0.20 8.48 -2.29
N GLN A 21 -0.53 8.90 -3.32
CA GLN A 21 -0.07 8.84 -4.70
C GLN A 21 0.73 10.11 -5.01
N ASN A 22 1.83 9.97 -5.77
CA ASN A 22 2.66 11.09 -6.16
C ASN A 22 1.83 12.17 -6.86
N HIS A 23 2.00 13.44 -6.44
CA HIS A 23 1.27 14.60 -6.94
C HIS A 23 -0.25 14.60 -6.70
N VAL A 24 -0.76 13.70 -5.85
CA VAL A 24 -2.17 13.62 -5.46
C VAL A 24 -2.27 13.80 -3.94
N ALA A 25 -3.29 14.51 -3.48
CA ALA A 25 -3.56 14.64 -2.06
C ALA A 25 -3.77 13.25 -1.41
N PRO A 26 -3.16 12.97 -0.25
CA PRO A 26 -3.39 11.72 0.47
C PRO A 26 -4.88 11.51 0.78
N ARG A 27 -5.33 10.27 0.75
CA ARG A 27 -6.71 9.91 1.12
C ARG A 27 -6.77 8.54 1.79
N GLN A 28 -7.68 8.39 2.75
CA GLN A 28 -8.11 7.08 3.23
C GLN A 28 -8.98 6.43 2.17
N ILE A 29 -8.62 5.21 1.79
CA ILE A 29 -9.34 4.42 0.78
C ILE A 29 -10.19 3.31 1.40
N ALA A 30 -9.86 2.89 2.63
CA ALA A 30 -10.63 1.91 3.38
C ALA A 30 -10.36 1.99 4.89
N THR A 31 -11.29 1.43 5.67
CA THR A 31 -10.99 0.84 6.97
C THR A 31 -11.17 -0.66 6.83
N ILE A 32 -10.12 -1.45 7.03
CA ILE A 32 -10.14 -2.91 6.89
C ILE A 32 -10.31 -3.53 8.29
N PRO A 33 -11.48 -4.10 8.65
CA PRO A 33 -11.66 -4.76 9.93
C PRO A 33 -10.71 -5.96 10.10
N THR A 34 -10.50 -6.39 11.35
CA THR A 34 -9.74 -7.61 11.65
C THR A 34 -10.28 -8.81 10.88
N GLY A 35 -9.38 -9.57 10.24
CA GLY A 35 -9.72 -10.76 9.46
C GLY A 35 -10.37 -10.47 8.10
N ARG A 36 -10.44 -9.20 7.66
CA ARG A 36 -11.02 -8.82 6.37
C ARG A 36 -9.94 -8.39 5.38
N HIS A 37 -10.33 -8.26 4.12
CA HIS A 37 -9.48 -7.77 3.03
C HIS A 37 -10.14 -6.63 2.26
N PHE A 38 -9.34 -5.91 1.48
CA PHE A 38 -9.78 -4.84 0.58
C PHE A 38 -8.90 -4.82 -0.68
N SER A 39 -9.54 -4.75 -1.85
CA SER A 39 -8.88 -4.69 -3.15
C SER A 39 -8.73 -3.25 -3.63
N TYR A 40 -7.57 -2.89 -4.17
CA TYR A 40 -7.34 -1.59 -4.79
C TYR A 40 -6.66 -1.73 -6.16
N TYR A 41 -7.26 -1.15 -7.19
CA TYR A 41 -6.70 -1.15 -8.54
C TYR A 41 -5.71 0.01 -8.73
N CYS A 42 -4.48 -0.32 -9.10
CA CYS A 42 -3.43 0.62 -9.49
C CYS A 42 -3.29 0.61 -11.01
N PRO A 43 -3.71 1.68 -11.71
CA PRO A 43 -3.51 1.77 -13.15
C PRO A 43 -2.02 1.87 -13.49
N GLN A 44 -1.67 1.58 -14.73
CA GLN A 44 -0.34 1.89 -15.24
C GLN A 44 -0.02 3.38 -15.05
N GLY A 45 1.18 3.69 -14.57
CA GLY A 45 1.59 5.04 -14.17
C GLY A 45 1.31 5.37 -12.70
N PHE A 46 0.68 4.48 -11.94
CA PHE A 46 0.54 4.65 -10.49
C PHE A 46 1.92 4.61 -9.81
N ALA A 47 2.20 5.61 -8.98
CA ALA A 47 3.37 5.65 -8.11
C ALA A 47 3.00 6.29 -6.77
N GLY A 48 3.36 5.66 -5.66
CA GLY A 48 3.03 6.14 -4.32
C GLY A 48 3.20 5.08 -3.24
N ASN A 49 2.59 5.32 -2.08
CA ASN A 49 2.60 4.38 -0.96
C ASN A 49 1.22 4.14 -0.34
N PHE A 50 1.13 3.01 0.36
CA PHE A 50 0.01 2.63 1.22
C PHE A 50 0.50 2.46 2.66
N LYS A 51 -0.34 2.87 3.61
CA LYS A 51 0.02 2.87 5.04
C LYS A 51 -1.18 2.77 5.96
N HIS A 52 -0.91 2.39 7.21
CA HIS A 52 -1.87 2.53 8.30
C HIS A 52 -1.77 3.92 8.93
N GLY A 53 -2.86 4.69 8.89
CA GLY A 53 -2.93 6.04 9.49
C GLY A 53 -2.47 7.18 8.59
N TRP A 54 -2.70 8.42 9.03
CA TRP A 54 -2.54 9.63 8.21
C TRP A 54 -1.22 10.40 8.39
N ALA A 55 -0.49 10.21 9.49
CA ALA A 55 0.68 11.03 9.80
C ALA A 55 1.59 10.40 10.88
N GLY A 56 2.88 10.79 10.86
CA GLY A 56 3.83 10.69 11.98
C GLY A 56 5.12 9.94 11.66
N LYS A 57 6.22 10.30 12.33
CA LYS A 57 7.36 9.37 12.47
C LYS A 57 6.81 8.07 13.07
N SER A 58 7.37 6.94 12.68
CA SER A 58 6.92 5.58 13.00
C SER A 58 5.83 5.03 12.08
N ILE A 59 5.94 5.19 10.76
CA ILE A 59 5.01 4.59 9.79
C ILE A 59 5.73 3.55 8.93
N THR A 60 5.19 2.34 8.89
CA THR A 60 5.59 1.33 7.90
C THR A 60 4.92 1.62 6.55
N LEU A 61 5.70 1.69 5.48
CA LEU A 61 5.23 2.02 4.13
C LEU A 61 5.33 0.81 3.20
N PHE A 62 4.27 0.54 2.45
CA PHE A 62 4.37 -0.22 1.21
C PHE A 62 4.44 0.75 0.05
N GLU A 63 5.60 0.81 -0.60
CA GLU A 63 5.88 1.72 -1.71
C GLU A 63 5.81 0.95 -3.02
N ILE A 64 5.21 1.55 -4.05
CA ILE A 64 5.00 0.88 -5.34
C ILE A 64 5.02 1.86 -6.51
N SER A 65 5.59 1.41 -7.63
CA SER A 65 5.58 2.07 -8.92
C SER A 65 5.20 1.08 -10.03
N VAL A 66 4.05 1.30 -10.66
CA VAL A 66 3.55 0.55 -11.83
C VAL A 66 3.95 1.31 -13.08
N ARG A 67 5.04 0.89 -13.75
CA ARG A 67 5.63 1.71 -14.81
C ARG A 67 4.85 1.71 -16.13
N THR A 68 4.95 2.82 -16.83
CA THR A 68 4.39 3.01 -18.18
C THR A 68 5.29 2.48 -19.30
N HIS A 69 6.62 2.46 -19.13
CA HIS A 69 7.56 2.28 -20.24
C HIS A 69 8.22 0.90 -20.37
N ASP A 70 8.30 0.10 -19.30
CA ASP A 70 9.06 -1.16 -19.30
C ASP A 70 8.27 -2.37 -18.75
N ALA A 71 6.94 -2.27 -18.65
CA ALA A 71 6.04 -3.29 -18.11
C ALA A 71 6.36 -3.79 -16.68
N ASN A 72 7.37 -3.22 -16.03
CA ASN A 72 7.82 -3.63 -14.71
C ASN A 72 6.99 -2.93 -13.63
N THR A 73 6.77 -3.66 -12.54
CA THR A 73 6.27 -3.09 -11.28
C THR A 73 7.38 -3.21 -10.25
N TYR A 74 7.77 -2.08 -9.67
CA TYR A 74 8.74 -2.03 -8.57
C TYR A 74 7.99 -1.79 -7.27
N TYR A 75 8.39 -2.49 -6.22
CA TYR A 75 7.82 -2.30 -4.90
C TYR A 75 8.84 -2.62 -3.81
N ASP A 76 8.61 -2.06 -2.64
CA ASP A 76 9.38 -2.34 -1.45
C ASP A 76 8.52 -2.16 -0.19
N LEU A 77 9.04 -2.68 0.92
CA LEU A 77 8.53 -2.43 2.25
C LEU A 77 9.56 -1.58 2.98
N SER A 78 9.18 -0.34 3.30
CA SER A 78 10.07 0.66 3.86
C SER A 78 9.72 0.99 5.31
N VAL A 79 10.77 1.11 6.12
CA VAL A 79 10.73 1.57 7.51
C VAL A 79 11.61 2.80 7.71
N ILE A 80 11.95 3.51 6.62
CA ILE A 80 12.73 4.76 6.68
C ILE A 80 11.99 5.79 7.53
N ASP A 81 10.67 5.85 7.39
CA ASP A 81 9.77 6.70 8.20
C ASP A 81 9.40 6.06 9.56
N GLY A 82 10.04 4.94 9.92
CA GLY A 82 9.86 4.19 11.16
C GLY A 82 8.87 3.02 11.03
N PHE A 83 8.29 2.58 12.15
CA PHE A 83 7.47 1.36 12.20
C PHE A 83 6.23 1.52 13.09
N ASN A 84 5.06 1.11 12.61
CA ASN A 84 3.84 1.02 13.42
C ASN A 84 3.11 -0.32 13.29
N VAL A 85 3.08 -0.93 12.11
CA VAL A 85 2.40 -2.20 11.87
C VAL A 85 3.30 -3.15 11.08
N PRO A 86 3.37 -4.43 11.45
CA PRO A 86 4.07 -5.41 10.63
C PRO A 86 3.30 -5.62 9.34
N MET A 87 4.04 -5.75 8.23
CA MET A 87 3.47 -5.97 6.92
C MET A 87 4.35 -6.98 6.16
N LYS A 88 3.73 -7.71 5.25
CA LYS A 88 4.44 -8.57 4.30
C LYS A 88 3.83 -8.39 2.92
N VAL A 89 4.69 -8.32 1.91
CA VAL A 89 4.31 -8.13 0.51
C VAL A 89 4.78 -9.34 -0.28
N TYR A 90 3.92 -9.83 -1.16
CA TYR A 90 4.23 -10.90 -2.09
C TYR A 90 3.71 -10.49 -3.46
N ALA A 91 4.54 -10.65 -4.50
CA ALA A 91 4.01 -10.80 -5.83
C ALA A 91 3.57 -12.27 -5.99
N PRO A 92 2.44 -12.56 -6.66
CA PRO A 92 2.17 -13.92 -7.11
C PRO A 92 3.40 -14.43 -7.86
N ASP A 93 3.82 -15.67 -7.59
CA ASP A 93 4.90 -16.29 -8.35
C ASP A 93 4.57 -16.14 -9.84
N GLY A 94 5.54 -15.64 -10.62
CA GLY A 94 5.42 -15.55 -12.08
C GLY A 94 5.22 -16.91 -12.72
#